data_AF-A0A0L0BW59-F1
#
_entry.id   AF-A0A0L0BW59-F1
#
_cell.length_a   1.000
_cell.length_b   1.000
_cell.length_c   1.000
_cell.angle_alpha   90.00
_cell.angle_beta   90.00
_cell.angle_gamma   90.00
#
_symmetry.space_group_name_H-M   'P 1'
#
loop_
_entity.id
_entity.type
_entity.pdbx_description
1 polymer ?
#
loop_
_entity_poly.entity_id
_entity_poly.type
_entity_poly.pdbx_seq_one_letter_code
_entity_poly.pdbx_strand_id
1 'polypeptide(L)'
;MFNILVLLFGLLSIVMADDCPSLCPFIYAPVCATIKNFEGESVACTFPNHCMLSVFTCRTKQESVMKQGPCREKNEGCYEIIKGF
;
A
#
# COMPACT_ATOMS: atom_id res chain seq x y z
N MET A 1 34.78 15.53 -24.99
CA MET A 1 34.34 15.81 -23.61
C MET A 1 32.81 15.87 -23.44
N PHE A 2 32.00 15.98 -24.50
CA PHE A 2 30.52 16.03 -24.40
C PHE A 2 29.81 14.66 -24.33
N ASN A 3 30.46 13.57 -24.75
CA ASN A 3 29.86 12.23 -24.79
C ASN A 3 29.69 11.56 -23.40
N ILE A 4 30.49 11.94 -22.40
CA ILE A 4 30.34 11.40 -21.03
C ILE A 4 29.08 11.95 -20.36
N LEU A 5 28.73 13.21 -20.67
CA LEU A 5 27.54 13.86 -20.11
C LEU A 5 26.27 13.19 -20.62
N VAL A 6 26.20 12.86 -21.92
CA VAL A 6 25.06 12.14 -22.53
C VAL A 6 24.90 10.73 -21.95
N LEU A 7 26.01 10.02 -21.69
CA LEU A 7 25.97 8.69 -21.06
C LEU A 7 25.46 8.74 -19.60
N LEU A 8 25.81 9.79 -18.85
CA LEU A 8 25.32 10.00 -17.48
C LEU A 8 23.83 10.36 -17.43
N PHE A 9 23.34 11.15 -18.39
CA PHE A 9 21.90 11.47 -18.50
C PHE A 9 21.07 10.29 -19.03
N GLY A 10 21.64 9.40 -19.86
CA GLY A 10 20.97 8.19 -20.34
C GLY A 10 20.71 7.15 -19.23
N LEU A 11 21.53 7.14 -18.18
CA LEU A 11 21.37 6.28 -16.99
C LEU A 11 20.30 6.79 -16.00
N LEU A 12 19.86 8.05 -16.14
CA LEU A 12 18.86 8.69 -15.27
C LEU A 12 17.41 8.43 -15.69
N SER A 13 17.18 7.79 -16.83
CA SER A 13 15.88 7.23 -17.19
C SER A 13 15.61 5.95 -16.39
N ILE A 14 15.71 6.03 -15.06
CA ILE A 14 15.19 5.01 -14.17
C ILE A 14 13.68 5.07 -14.34
N VAL A 15 13.17 4.04 -15.02
CA VAL A 15 11.77 3.74 -15.26
C VAL A 15 10.95 4.08 -14.00
N MET A 16 10.15 5.16 -14.05
CA MET A 16 9.12 5.42 -13.03
C MET A 16 7.91 4.54 -13.33
N ALA A 17 8.09 3.23 -13.28
CA ALA A 17 6.96 2.32 -13.12
C ALA A 17 6.50 2.45 -11.67
N ASP A 18 5.19 2.58 -11.45
CA ASP A 18 4.61 2.45 -10.12
C ASP A 18 4.89 1.00 -9.66
N ASP A 19 5.91 0.80 -8.81
CA ASP A 19 6.38 -0.51 -8.36
C ASP A 19 5.35 -1.26 -7.49
N CYS A 20 4.18 -0.66 -7.23
CA CYS A 20 3.17 -1.29 -6.42
C CYS A 20 2.35 -2.32 -7.21
N PRO A 21 2.06 -3.50 -6.62
CA PRO A 21 1.16 -4.45 -7.24
C PRO A 21 -0.19 -3.78 -7.52
N SER A 22 -0.77 -4.04 -8.69
CA SER A 22 -2.06 -3.48 -9.10
C SER A 22 -3.17 -4.52 -9.23
N LEU A 23 -2.80 -5.80 -9.18
CA LEU A 23 -3.72 -6.93 -9.35
C LEU A 23 -3.66 -7.82 -8.12
N CYS A 24 -4.84 -8.10 -7.55
CA CYS A 24 -5.01 -9.07 -6.49
C CYS A 24 -6.05 -10.12 -6.90
N PRO A 25 -5.87 -11.39 -6.48
CA PRO A 25 -6.90 -12.40 -6.68
C PRO A 25 -8.17 -12.04 -5.91
N PHE A 26 -9.32 -12.39 -6.48
CA PHE A 26 -10.64 -12.25 -5.84
C PHE A 26 -10.88 -13.37 -4.80
N ILE A 27 -9.98 -13.49 -3.82
CA ILE A 27 -10.08 -14.41 -2.69
C ILE A 27 -10.37 -13.65 -1.41
N TYR A 28 -11.32 -14.15 -0.62
CA TYR A 28 -11.61 -13.63 0.70
C TYR A 28 -10.84 -14.44 1.75
N ALA A 29 -9.73 -13.86 2.21
CA ALA A 29 -8.84 -14.44 3.23
C ALA A 29 -8.40 -13.30 4.17
N PRO A 30 -9.31 -12.81 5.02
CA PRO A 30 -9.19 -11.51 5.64
C PRO A 30 -7.98 -11.40 6.56
N VAL A 31 -7.42 -10.19 6.63
CA VAL A 31 -6.35 -9.82 7.55
C VAL A 31 -6.74 -8.54 8.28
N CYS A 32 -6.37 -8.44 9.55
CA CYS A 32 -6.54 -7.26 10.36
C CYS A 32 -5.22 -6.52 10.41
N ALA A 33 -5.20 -5.28 9.91
CA ALA A 33 -4.01 -4.46 9.89
C ALA A 33 -4.22 -3.19 10.71
N THR A 34 -3.28 -2.87 11.59
CA THR A 34 -3.21 -1.55 12.22
C THR A 34 -2.49 -0.59 11.29
N ILE A 35 -3.17 0.47 10.86
CA ILE A 35 -2.72 1.47 9.89
C ILE A 35 -2.98 2.88 10.44
N LYS A 36 -2.55 3.94 9.76
CA LYS A 36 -2.82 5.33 10.20
C LYS A 36 -3.99 5.94 9.46
N ASN A 37 -4.90 6.59 10.19
CA ASN A 37 -5.91 7.47 9.60
C ASN A 37 -5.29 8.79 9.11
N PHE A 38 -6.10 9.67 8.51
CA PHE A 38 -5.65 10.98 8.03
C PHE A 38 -5.16 11.93 9.13
N GLU A 39 -5.56 11.68 10.38
CA GLU A 39 -5.13 12.43 11.57
C GLU A 39 -3.85 11.84 12.20
N GLY A 40 -3.36 10.72 11.65
CA GLY A 40 -2.16 10.03 12.10
C GLY A 40 -2.38 9.00 13.23
N GLU A 41 -3.62 8.78 13.63
CA GLU A 41 -3.99 7.82 14.68
C GLU A 41 -3.98 6.38 14.15
N SER A 42 -3.60 5.44 15.03
CA SER A 42 -3.57 4.02 14.69
C SER A 42 -4.96 3.41 14.76
N VAL A 43 -5.44 2.89 13.64
CA VAL A 43 -6.74 2.24 13.51
C VAL A 43 -6.60 0.84 12.93
N ALA A 44 -7.37 -0.10 13.47
CA ALA A 44 -7.38 -1.48 13.00
C ALA A 44 -8.43 -1.66 11.90
N CYS A 45 -7.98 -1.99 10.69
CA CYS A 45 -8.83 -2.18 9.52
C CYS A 45 -8.73 -3.59 8.94
N THR A 46 -9.88 -4.13 8.54
CA THR A 46 -9.95 -5.44 7.88
C THR A 46 -9.73 -5.27 6.39
N PHE A 47 -8.70 -5.91 5.86
CA PHE A 47 -8.47 -6.02 4.41
C PHE A 47 -9.00 -7.38 3.91
N PRO A 48 -9.58 -7.44 2.70
CA PRO A 48 -10.15 -8.68 2.15
C PRO A 48 -9.14 -9.83 2.03
N ASN A 49 -7.87 -9.50 1.80
CA ASN A 49 -6.74 -10.41 1.78
C ASN A 49 -5.40 -9.67 1.94
N HIS A 50 -4.32 -10.45 2.13
CA HIS A 50 -2.95 -9.94 2.25
C HIS A 50 -2.49 -9.11 1.04
N CYS A 51 -2.90 -9.51 -0.18
CA CYS A 51 -2.51 -8.78 -1.39
C CYS A 51 -3.07 -7.35 -1.37
N MET A 52 -4.36 -7.18 -1.08
CA MET A 52 -5.00 -5.86 -0.99
C MET A 52 -4.33 -4.98 0.09
N LEU A 53 -3.95 -5.56 1.24
CA LEU A 53 -3.15 -4.85 2.25
C LEU A 53 -1.80 -4.40 1.69
N SER A 54 -1.12 -5.26 0.94
CA SER A 54 0.20 -4.96 0.35
C SER A 54 0.13 -3.87 -0.72
N VAL A 55 -0.93 -3.85 -1.53
CA VAL A 55 -1.19 -2.76 -2.49
C VAL A 55 -1.37 -1.45 -1.75
N PHE A 56 -2.23 -1.46 -0.72
CA PHE A 56 -2.47 -0.28 0.10
C PHE A 56 -1.19 0.27 0.72
N THR A 57 -0.43 -0.54 1.46
CA THR A 57 0.79 -0.09 2.14
C THR A 57 1.84 0.40 1.15
N CYS A 58 1.95 -0.25 -0.02
CA CYS A 58 2.86 0.19 -1.06
C CYS A 58 2.47 1.56 -1.64
N ARG A 59 1.18 1.76 -1.98
CA ARG A 59 0.69 2.99 -2.61
C ARG A 59 0.72 4.18 -1.64
N THR A 60 0.35 3.93 -0.39
CA THR A 60 0.26 4.96 0.64
C THR A 60 1.54 5.16 1.44
N LYS A 61 2.54 4.30 1.23
CA LYS A 61 3.79 4.26 2.00
C LYS A 61 3.55 4.13 3.51
N GLN A 62 2.40 3.57 3.91
CA GLN A 62 2.11 3.30 5.31
C GLN A 62 2.74 1.99 5.76
N GLU A 63 3.30 2.00 6.95
CA GLU A 63 3.60 0.78 7.69
C GLU A 63 2.31 0.17 8.24
N SER A 64 2.27 -1.14 8.37
CA SER A 64 1.14 -1.83 8.98
C SER A 64 1.59 -2.99 9.85
N VAL A 65 0.84 -3.23 10.94
CA VAL A 65 0.99 -4.44 11.75
C VAL A 65 -0.17 -5.37 11.45
N MET A 66 0.11 -6.52 10.86
CA MET A 66 -0.89 -7.46 10.38
C MET A 66 -1.09 -8.64 11.34
N LYS A 67 -2.35 -9.06 11.51
CA LYS A 67 -2.75 -10.34 12.09
C LYS A 67 -3.69 -11.09 11.13
N GLN A 68 -3.63 -12.41 11.14
CA GLN A 68 -4.52 -13.25 10.34
C GLN A 68 -5.96 -13.15 10.86
N GLY A 69 -6.94 -13.13 9.94
CA GLY A 69 -8.37 -13.02 10.24
C GLY A 69 -8.85 -11.57 10.25
N PRO A 70 -10.17 -11.33 10.33
CA PRO A 70 -10.73 -9.99 10.37
C PRO A 70 -10.41 -9.30 11.71
N CYS A 71 -10.53 -7.97 11.74
CA CYS A 71 -10.49 -7.24 13.00
C CYS A 71 -11.70 -7.59 13.87
N ARG A 72 -11.49 -7.65 15.19
CA ARG A 72 -12.56 -7.94 16.16
C ARG A 72 -13.60 -6.83 16.21
N GLU A 73 -13.12 -5.59 16.15
CA GLU A 73 -13.93 -4.39 16.23
C GLU A 73 -14.08 -3.79 14.83
N LYS A 74 -15.30 -3.38 14.49
CA LYS A 74 -15.53 -2.58 13.30
C LYS A 74 -15.15 -1.15 13.61
N ASN A 75 -14.22 -0.58 12.85
CA ASN A 75 -13.88 0.83 12.92
C ASN A 75 -14.47 1.53 11.70
N GLU A 76 -15.41 2.46 11.92
CA GLU A 76 -16.12 3.18 10.85
C GLU A 76 -15.17 4.05 10.01
N GLY A 77 -14.04 4.48 10.59
CA GLY A 77 -13.01 5.26 9.89
C GLY A 77 -12.24 4.48 8.82
N CYS A 78 -12.32 3.14 8.83
CA CYS A 78 -11.61 2.33 7.84
C CYS A 78 -12.09 2.56 6.41
N TYR A 79 -13.38 2.87 6.21
CA TYR A 79 -13.90 3.09 4.87
C TYR A 79 -13.28 4.34 4.22
N GLU A 80 -13.23 5.46 4.94
CA GLU A 80 -12.66 6.70 4.41
C GLU A 80 -11.17 6.57 4.15
N ILE A 81 -10.46 5.77 4.96
CA ILE A 81 -9.07 5.44 4.68
C ILE A 81 -9.01 4.61 3.40
N ILE A 82 -9.82 3.54 3.28
CA ILE A 82 -9.68 2.50 2.24
C ILE A 82 -10.22 2.84 0.85
N LYS A 83 -11.16 3.79 0.76
CA LYS A 83 -11.94 4.08 -0.45
C LYS A 83 -11.13 4.55 -1.67
N GLY A 84 -9.88 4.98 -1.49
CA GLY A 84 -9.13 5.78 -2.47
C GLY A 84 -7.82 5.20 -2.99
N PHE A 85 -7.50 3.94 -2.72
CA PHE A 85 -6.30 3.28 -3.27
C PHE A 85 -6.63 2.04 -4.07
#